data_AF-A0A1F7YHL8-F1
#
_entry.id   AF-A0A1F7YHL8-F1
#
_cell.length_a   1.000
_cell.length_b   1.000
_cell.length_c   1.000
_cell.angle_alpha   90.00
_cell.angle_beta   90.00
_cell.angle_gamma   90.00
#
_symmetry.space_group_name_H-M   'P 1'
#
loop_
_entity.id
_entity.type
_entity.pdbx_description
1 polymer ?
#
loop_
_entity_poly.entity_id
_entity_poly.type
_entity_poly.pdbx_seq_one_letter_code
_entity_poly.pdbx_strand_id
1 'polypeptide(L)'
;MNKNLSPVPNSVLVRGSNGFVPLIILLVITLLTSIGIGYYAYKNGQIKLPSQEPTQKSENSIGIGFGLSERTLPFLRYLTNANDFVDLMNITKSSDLITNANEKSIQTVCIARSLDGLKEIAALAKEKEVICNYLGYNPEDREGTPEEELNDFVGSSQKAQQTVQSYGLKLVNGPGLKYISKQEENYAQAAKFTDIWLIQTQGLTIDKKTNKHATPEEYNQSVKRVADMLRSGNPEVKIWAQIVLTPGGVEAAQFTPEEIVAYIKSVEGTVDAVRIYTTGTPNFEDILQKIINLLRPS
;
A
#
# COMPACT_ATOMS: atom_id res chain seq x y z
N MET A 1 -11.19 -67.81 68.78
CA MET A 1 -9.84 -68.08 69.34
C MET A 1 -9.00 -66.82 69.20
N ASN A 2 -8.42 -66.37 70.34
CA ASN A 2 -7.13 -65.68 70.53
C ASN A 2 -6.72 -64.49 69.63
N LYS A 3 -5.99 -63.48 70.10
CA LYS A 3 -5.67 -62.89 71.42
C LYS A 3 -4.90 -61.59 71.10
N ASN A 4 -5.14 -60.61 71.96
CA ASN A 4 -4.53 -59.30 72.16
C ASN A 4 -2.99 -59.11 72.05
N LEU A 5 -2.64 -57.84 71.74
CA LEU A 5 -1.56 -56.95 72.26
C LEU A 5 -0.28 -56.62 71.43
N SER A 6 -0.09 -55.30 71.28
CA SER A 6 0.94 -54.40 70.66
C SER A 6 2.39 -54.49 71.27
N PRO A 7 3.47 -53.72 70.89
CA PRO A 7 3.56 -52.39 70.20
C PRO A 7 4.75 -52.05 69.21
N VAL A 8 4.61 -50.87 68.55
CA VAL A 8 5.47 -49.83 67.86
C VAL A 8 7.00 -49.85 68.16
N PRO A 9 7.99 -49.27 67.37
CA PRO A 9 7.91 -48.11 66.44
C PRO A 9 8.86 -48.05 65.19
N ASN A 10 8.62 -47.14 64.23
CA ASN A 10 9.51 -45.98 63.92
C ASN A 10 9.30 -45.29 62.56
N SER A 11 9.31 -43.96 62.66
CA SER A 11 9.74 -42.93 61.69
C SER A 11 9.05 -42.83 60.33
N VAL A 12 8.04 -41.95 60.31
CA VAL A 12 7.79 -41.04 59.19
C VAL A 12 9.04 -40.17 59.00
N LEU A 13 9.82 -40.44 57.95
CA LEU A 13 10.78 -39.49 57.40
C LEU A 13 10.15 -38.86 56.17
N VAL A 14 9.37 -37.79 56.38
CA VAL A 14 9.14 -36.78 55.34
C VAL A 14 10.48 -36.09 55.14
N ARG A 15 11.26 -36.58 54.19
CA ARG A 15 12.50 -35.91 53.74
C ARG A 15 12.07 -34.74 52.88
N GLY A 16 12.15 -33.54 53.46
CA GLY A 16 11.71 -32.30 52.87
C GLY A 16 12.30 -32.04 51.48
N SER A 17 11.44 -31.61 50.57
CA SER A 17 11.75 -31.05 49.25
C SER A 17 12.40 -29.67 49.34
N ASN A 18 13.35 -29.49 50.25
CA ASN A 18 14.01 -28.19 50.50
C ASN A 18 15.19 -27.93 49.55
N GLY A 19 15.50 -28.86 48.63
CA GLY A 19 16.61 -28.70 47.66
C GLY A 19 16.22 -27.98 46.37
N PHE A 20 14.93 -27.95 46.01
CA PHE A 20 14.49 -27.40 44.71
C PHE A 20 14.07 -25.93 44.79
N VAL A 21 13.46 -25.51 45.90
CA VAL A 21 13.02 -24.12 46.10
C VAL A 21 14.20 -23.13 46.11
N PRO A 22 15.35 -23.41 46.77
CA PRO A 22 16.51 -22.52 46.73
C PRO A 22 17.09 -22.40 45.32
N LEU A 23 17.08 -23.48 44.54
CA LEU A 23 17.61 -23.50 43.17
C LEU A 23 16.75 -22.66 42.21
N ILE A 24 15.42 -22.76 42.34
CA ILE A 24 14.48 -21.95 41.55
C ILE A 24 14.61 -20.47 41.92
N ILE A 25 14.70 -20.16 43.22
CA ILE A 25 14.91 -18.78 43.67
C ILE A 25 16.24 -18.24 43.13
N LEU A 26 17.31 -19.04 43.18
CA LEU A 26 18.61 -18.66 42.63
C LEU A 26 18.51 -18.38 41.11
N LEU A 27 17.84 -19.24 40.34
CA LEU A 27 17.63 -19.05 38.90
C LEU A 27 16.83 -17.78 38.59
N VAL A 28 15.77 -17.49 39.35
CA VAL A 28 14.97 -16.28 39.18
C VAL A 28 15.80 -15.03 39.50
N ILE A 29 16.58 -15.05 40.58
CA ILE A 29 17.49 -13.93 40.92
C ILE A 29 18.53 -13.75 39.82
N THR A 30 19.09 -14.84 39.28
CA THR A 30 20.10 -14.79 38.20
C THR A 30 19.50 -14.23 36.92
N LEU A 31 18.26 -14.60 36.59
CA LEU A 31 17.54 -14.07 35.44
C LEU A 31 17.23 -12.58 35.60
N LEU A 32 16.72 -12.17 36.76
CA LEU A 32 16.39 -10.77 37.04
C LEU A 32 17.63 -9.88 37.06
N THR A 33 18.75 -10.36 37.61
CA THR A 33 20.03 -9.65 37.57
C THR A 33 20.58 -9.55 36.15
N SER A 34 20.48 -10.62 35.35
CA SER A 34 20.90 -10.60 33.94
C SER A 34 20.09 -9.60 33.11
N ILE A 35 18.76 -9.56 33.30
CA ILE A 35 17.87 -8.59 32.65
C ILE A 35 18.18 -7.17 33.13
N GLY A 36 18.38 -6.98 34.43
CA GLY A 36 18.72 -5.67 35.02
C GLY A 36 20.06 -5.12 34.52
N ILE A 37 21.08 -5.96 34.42
CA ILE A 37 22.40 -5.62 33.85
C ILE A 37 22.26 -5.28 32.37
N GLY A 38 21.52 -6.09 31.60
CA GLY A 38 21.25 -5.82 30.19
C GLY A 38 20.52 -4.49 29.95
N TYR A 39 19.51 -4.19 30.78
CA TYR A 39 18.77 -2.93 30.70
C TYR A 39 19.62 -1.72 31.11
N TYR A 40 20.43 -1.85 32.16
CA TYR A 40 21.34 -0.79 32.59
C TYR A 40 22.40 -0.49 31.53
N ALA A 41 22.98 -1.52 30.91
CA ALA A 41 23.94 -1.38 29.83
C ALA A 41 23.31 -0.79 28.55
N TYR A 42 22.05 -1.12 28.25
CA TYR A 42 21.28 -0.48 27.17
C TYR A 42 21.04 1.01 27.45
N LYS A 43 20.53 1.36 28.64
CA LYS A 43 20.22 2.75 29.02
C LYS A 43 21.45 3.66 29.00
N ASN A 44 22.61 3.11 29.35
CA ASN A 44 23.88 3.85 29.36
C ASN A 44 24.66 3.75 28.03
N GLY A 45 24.03 3.23 26.96
CA GLY A 45 24.60 3.19 25.62
C GLY A 45 25.77 2.20 25.44
N GLN A 46 25.99 1.30 26.40
CA GLN A 46 27.04 0.28 26.35
C GLN A 46 26.65 -0.92 25.48
N ILE A 47 25.34 -1.16 25.30
CA ILE A 47 24.79 -2.16 24.40
C ILE A 47 23.77 -1.46 23.50
N LYS A 48 23.97 -1.53 22.18
CA LYS A 48 22.93 -1.21 21.20
C LYS A 48 22.15 -2.50 20.95
N LEU A 49 20.83 -2.46 21.07
CA LEU A 49 20.00 -3.53 20.52
C LEU A 49 20.38 -3.70 19.04
N PRO A 50 20.42 -4.93 18.50
CA PRO A 50 20.54 -5.10 17.06
C PRO A 50 19.40 -4.30 16.45
N SER A 51 19.75 -3.21 15.76
CA SER A 51 18.81 -2.57 14.86
C SER A 51 18.34 -3.68 13.94
N GLN A 52 17.03 -3.92 13.89
CA GLN A 52 16.48 -4.52 12.69
C GLN A 52 16.91 -3.58 11.57
N GLU A 53 17.97 -3.95 10.85
CA GLU A 53 18.31 -3.27 9.63
C GLU A 53 17.02 -3.26 8.80
N PRO A 54 16.58 -2.09 8.32
CA PRO A 54 15.40 -2.03 7.47
C PRO A 54 15.65 -3.04 6.35
N THR A 55 14.75 -4.01 6.25
CA THR A 55 14.79 -5.06 5.24
C THR A 55 15.08 -4.36 3.93
N GLN A 56 16.25 -4.64 3.34
CA GLN A 56 16.73 -3.96 2.15
C GLN A 56 15.59 -4.00 1.11
N LYS A 57 14.97 -2.84 0.83
CA LYS A 57 13.84 -2.76 -0.10
C LYS A 57 14.32 -3.36 -1.42
N SER A 58 13.73 -4.46 -1.87
CA SER A 58 14.17 -5.10 -3.11
C SER A 58 13.96 -4.12 -4.27
N GLU A 59 15.02 -3.56 -4.85
CA GLU A 59 14.90 -2.61 -5.97
C GLU A 59 14.37 -3.26 -7.25
N ASN A 60 14.29 -4.60 -7.31
CA ASN A 60 14.00 -5.36 -8.52
C ASN A 60 12.53 -5.78 -8.70
N SER A 61 11.60 -5.34 -7.83
CA SER A 61 10.18 -5.68 -7.99
C SER A 61 9.33 -4.45 -8.29
N ILE A 62 8.34 -4.60 -9.18
CA ILE A 62 7.38 -3.53 -9.53
C ILE A 62 6.63 -3.06 -8.28
N GLY A 63 6.42 -1.74 -8.12
CA GLY A 63 5.61 -1.23 -6.99
C GLY A 63 4.16 -1.72 -7.04
N ILE A 64 3.56 -1.99 -5.90
CA ILE A 64 2.15 -2.38 -5.76
C ILE A 64 1.47 -1.34 -4.87
N GLY A 65 0.25 -0.94 -5.24
CA GLY A 65 -0.58 -0.11 -4.40
C GLY A 65 -2.07 -0.39 -4.52
N PHE A 66 -2.83 0.13 -3.57
CA PHE A 66 -4.28 -0.03 -3.48
C PHE A 66 -4.90 1.08 -2.63
N GLY A 67 -6.22 1.27 -2.76
CA GLY A 67 -6.96 2.22 -1.96
C GLY A 67 -6.94 1.84 -0.47
N LEU A 68 -6.60 2.79 0.40
CA LEU A 68 -6.55 2.56 1.85
C LEU A 68 -7.95 2.63 2.47
N SER A 69 -8.26 1.60 3.25
CA SER A 69 -9.50 1.41 4.01
C SER A 69 -9.24 0.44 5.16
N GLU A 70 -10.18 0.31 6.08
CA GLU A 70 -10.08 -0.69 7.16
C GLU A 70 -9.88 -2.11 6.61
N ARG A 71 -10.54 -2.44 5.49
CA ARG A 71 -10.44 -3.74 4.83
C ARG A 71 -9.09 -3.98 4.16
N THR A 72 -8.39 -2.92 3.75
CA THR A 72 -7.05 -3.02 3.13
C THR A 72 -5.91 -2.83 4.14
N LEU A 73 -6.19 -2.40 5.37
CA LEU A 73 -5.20 -2.17 6.41
C LEU A 73 -4.31 -3.39 6.71
N PRO A 74 -4.82 -4.63 6.79
CA PRO A 74 -3.99 -5.81 7.05
C PRO A 74 -2.91 -6.05 5.98
N PHE A 75 -3.11 -5.52 4.77
CA PHE A 75 -2.20 -5.73 3.64
C PHE A 75 -1.01 -4.76 3.62
N LEU A 76 -1.02 -3.70 4.45
CA LEU A 76 0.11 -2.76 4.54
C LEU A 76 1.44 -3.45 4.88
N ARG A 77 1.40 -4.58 5.60
CA ARG A 77 2.60 -5.36 5.94
C ARG A 77 3.34 -5.93 4.73
N TYR A 78 2.69 -6.01 3.57
CA TYR A 78 3.27 -6.52 2.33
C TYR A 78 3.86 -5.41 1.44
N LEU A 79 3.63 -4.15 1.78
CA LEU A 79 4.16 -3.00 1.07
C LEU A 79 5.57 -2.68 1.58
N THR A 80 6.57 -3.34 0.98
CA THR A 80 7.98 -3.29 1.40
C THR A 80 8.88 -2.64 0.37
N ASN A 81 8.42 -2.42 -0.86
CA ASN A 81 9.18 -1.78 -1.92
C ASN A 81 9.24 -0.25 -1.74
N ALA A 82 10.19 0.40 -2.42
CA ALA A 82 10.28 1.85 -2.44
C ALA A 82 9.13 2.48 -3.24
N ASN A 83 8.65 1.80 -4.28
CA ASN A 83 7.56 2.24 -5.15
C ASN A 83 6.17 1.73 -4.71
N ASP A 84 6.07 1.02 -3.59
CA ASP A 84 4.78 0.62 -3.03
C ASP A 84 4.06 1.83 -2.44
N PHE A 85 2.74 1.88 -2.62
CA PHE A 85 1.95 3.03 -2.21
C PHE A 85 0.53 2.66 -1.79
N VAL A 86 -0.15 3.60 -1.13
CA VAL A 86 -1.59 3.56 -0.93
C VAL A 86 -2.20 4.89 -1.32
N ASP A 87 -3.46 4.86 -1.76
CA ASP A 87 -4.19 6.06 -2.15
C ASP A 87 -5.50 6.24 -1.39
N LEU A 88 -5.92 7.49 -1.27
CA LEU A 88 -7.08 7.89 -0.46
C LEU A 88 -7.89 8.92 -1.21
N MET A 89 -9.20 8.65 -1.35
CA MET A 89 -10.16 9.62 -1.87
C MET A 89 -10.90 10.40 -0.78
N ASN A 90 -10.75 10.03 0.50
CA ASN A 90 -11.39 10.71 1.61
C ASN A 90 -10.50 10.67 2.86
N ILE A 91 -9.77 11.76 3.09
CA ILE A 91 -8.84 11.88 4.22
C ILE A 91 -9.57 11.95 5.57
N THR A 92 -10.77 12.53 5.63
CA THR A 92 -11.54 12.71 6.87
C THR A 92 -11.95 11.37 7.48
N LYS A 93 -12.25 10.37 6.66
CA LYS A 93 -12.62 9.02 7.13
C LYS A 93 -11.43 8.11 7.43
N SER A 94 -10.22 8.54 7.06
CA SER A 94 -9.06 7.66 6.99
C SER A 94 -7.81 8.20 7.68
N SER A 95 -7.88 9.32 8.41
CA SER A 95 -6.71 9.94 9.06
C SER A 95 -5.90 8.93 9.87
N ASP A 96 -6.56 8.14 10.70
CA ASP A 96 -5.92 7.14 11.57
C ASP A 96 -5.27 6.00 10.76
N LEU A 97 -5.88 5.63 9.63
CA LEU A 97 -5.31 4.64 8.71
C LEU A 97 -4.05 5.16 8.03
N ILE A 98 -4.02 6.46 7.70
CA ILE A 98 -2.86 7.08 7.04
C ILE A 98 -1.69 7.19 8.01
N THR A 99 -1.94 7.52 9.28
CA THR A 99 -0.90 7.50 10.32
C THR A 99 -0.23 6.12 10.39
N ASN A 100 -1.02 5.04 10.38
CA ASN A 100 -0.48 3.68 10.35
C ASN A 100 0.37 3.37 9.10
N ALA A 101 -0.01 3.90 7.93
CA ALA A 101 0.78 3.76 6.69
C ALA A 101 2.09 4.56 6.76
N ASN A 102 2.04 5.77 7.30
CA ASN A 102 3.18 6.66 7.46
C ASN A 102 4.21 6.11 8.44
N GLU A 103 3.77 5.51 9.55
CA GLU A 103 4.65 4.80 10.50
C GLU A 103 5.47 3.68 9.83
N LYS A 104 4.94 3.11 8.74
CA LYS A 104 5.60 2.07 7.94
C LYS A 104 6.41 2.63 6.76
N SER A 105 6.52 3.95 6.62
CA SER A 105 7.19 4.62 5.50
C SER A 105 6.67 4.18 4.13
N ILE A 106 5.36 3.91 4.04
CA ILE A 106 4.66 3.59 2.79
C ILE A 106 4.29 4.90 2.10
N GLN A 107 4.42 4.96 0.78
CA GLN A 107 4.04 6.16 0.03
C GLN A 107 2.51 6.36 0.08
N THR A 108 2.06 7.58 0.35
CA THR A 108 0.63 7.92 0.42
C THR A 108 0.24 8.95 -0.65
N VAL A 109 -0.86 8.70 -1.35
CA VAL A 109 -1.43 9.62 -2.35
C VAL A 109 -2.81 10.10 -1.89
N CYS A 110 -2.94 11.40 -1.66
CA CYS A 110 -4.19 12.03 -1.28
C CYS A 110 -4.86 12.62 -2.54
N ILE A 111 -5.98 12.04 -2.96
CA ILE A 111 -6.60 12.29 -4.27
C ILE A 111 -7.76 13.28 -4.15
N ALA A 112 -7.80 14.27 -5.05
CA ALA A 112 -8.91 15.18 -5.26
C ALA A 112 -9.37 15.16 -6.74
N ARG A 113 -10.62 15.58 -6.97
CA ARG A 113 -11.21 15.66 -8.32
C ARG A 113 -11.11 17.02 -8.99
N SER A 114 -10.73 18.05 -8.25
CA SER A 114 -10.67 19.43 -8.71
C SER A 114 -9.43 20.15 -8.15
N LEU A 115 -9.08 21.28 -8.74
CA LEU A 115 -8.01 22.14 -8.26
C LEU A 115 -8.29 22.69 -6.86
N ASP A 116 -9.54 23.05 -6.58
CA ASP A 116 -9.92 23.48 -5.23
C ASP A 116 -9.88 22.32 -4.24
N GLY A 117 -10.30 21.13 -4.65
CA GLY A 117 -10.16 19.93 -3.84
C GLY A 117 -8.70 19.61 -3.50
N LEU A 118 -7.73 19.87 -4.39
CA LEU A 118 -6.30 19.70 -4.08
C LEU A 118 -5.86 20.63 -2.94
N LYS A 119 -6.28 21.90 -2.97
CA LYS A 119 -5.98 22.88 -1.92
C LYS A 119 -6.61 22.47 -0.59
N GLU A 120 -7.87 22.05 -0.63
CA GLU A 120 -8.61 21.60 0.54
C GLU A 120 -7.96 20.36 1.17
N ILE A 121 -7.60 19.35 0.37
CA ILE A 121 -6.98 18.12 0.89
C ILE A 121 -5.59 18.39 1.45
N ALA A 122 -4.82 19.29 0.84
CA ALA A 122 -3.50 19.68 1.34
C ALA A 122 -3.60 20.45 2.67
N ALA A 123 -4.54 21.38 2.77
CA ALA A 123 -4.81 22.10 4.01
C ALA A 123 -5.29 21.15 5.13
N LEU A 124 -6.18 20.22 4.79
CA LEU A 124 -6.71 19.24 5.74
C LEU A 124 -5.65 18.23 6.19
N ALA A 125 -4.77 17.78 5.28
CA ALA A 125 -3.64 16.93 5.64
C ALA A 125 -2.73 17.62 6.66
N LYS A 126 -2.46 18.92 6.46
CA LYS A 126 -1.70 19.74 7.41
C LYS A 126 -2.42 19.89 8.76
N GLU A 127 -3.72 20.16 8.76
CA GLU A 127 -4.53 20.28 9.99
C GLU A 127 -4.54 18.98 10.81
N LYS A 128 -4.64 17.83 10.13
CA LYS A 128 -4.71 16.51 10.77
C LYS A 128 -3.34 15.88 11.03
N GLU A 129 -2.25 16.61 10.75
CA GLU A 129 -0.88 16.09 10.86
C GLU A 129 -0.66 14.79 10.06
N VAL A 130 -1.38 14.66 8.96
CA VAL A 130 -1.29 13.52 8.04
C VAL A 130 -0.24 13.82 6.98
N ILE A 131 0.74 12.93 6.83
CA ILE A 131 1.73 13.01 5.75
C ILE A 131 1.11 12.41 4.48
N CYS A 132 0.90 13.25 3.47
CA CYS A 132 0.67 12.84 2.09
C CYS A 132 2.01 12.93 1.35
N ASN A 133 2.54 11.84 0.78
CA ASN A 133 3.75 11.91 -0.06
C ASN A 133 3.47 12.56 -1.41
N TYR A 134 2.23 12.40 -1.91
CA TYR A 134 1.77 12.93 -3.18
C TYR A 134 0.35 13.48 -3.06
N LEU A 135 0.04 14.43 -3.94
CA LEU A 135 -1.34 14.85 -4.19
C LEU A 135 -1.78 14.37 -5.56
N GLY A 136 -2.95 13.74 -5.61
CA GLY A 136 -3.53 13.17 -6.82
C GLY A 136 -4.58 14.08 -7.43
N TYR A 137 -4.40 14.51 -8.68
CA TYR A 137 -5.42 15.18 -9.47
C TYR A 137 -6.13 14.15 -10.36
N ASN A 138 -7.40 13.89 -10.08
CA ASN A 138 -8.23 12.92 -10.80
C ASN A 138 -9.52 13.59 -11.30
N PRO A 139 -9.44 14.43 -12.35
CA PRO A 139 -10.63 15.02 -12.95
C PRO A 139 -11.50 13.93 -13.57
N GLU A 140 -12.82 14.03 -13.39
CA GLU A 140 -13.80 13.08 -13.94
C GLU A 140 -14.96 13.84 -14.59
N ASP A 141 -15.53 13.29 -15.68
CA ASP A 141 -16.68 13.87 -16.41
C ASP A 141 -18.03 13.65 -15.68
N ARG A 142 -17.99 13.72 -14.35
CA ARG A 142 -19.12 13.58 -13.44
C ARG A 142 -18.98 14.57 -12.26
N GLU A 143 -19.85 14.46 -11.28
CA GLU A 143 -19.87 15.34 -10.10
C GLU A 143 -18.49 15.45 -9.41
N GLY A 144 -18.02 16.69 -9.25
CA GLY A 144 -16.84 17.06 -8.47
C GLY A 144 -15.73 17.77 -9.26
N THR A 145 -15.71 17.73 -10.59
CA THR A 145 -14.75 18.47 -11.41
C THR A 145 -15.46 19.63 -12.14
N PRO A 146 -15.02 20.89 -11.97
CA PRO A 146 -15.54 22.02 -12.73
C PRO A 146 -15.40 21.84 -14.24
N GLU A 147 -16.38 22.30 -15.01
CA GLU A 147 -16.36 22.16 -16.47
C GLU A 147 -15.18 22.91 -17.11
N GLU A 148 -14.79 24.05 -16.53
CA GLU A 148 -13.64 24.83 -16.98
C GLU A 148 -12.34 24.04 -16.86
N GLU A 149 -12.22 23.19 -15.83
CA GLU A 149 -11.06 22.32 -15.66
C GLU A 149 -11.03 21.21 -16.73
N LEU A 150 -12.21 20.68 -17.10
CA LEU A 150 -12.35 19.65 -18.13
C LEU A 150 -12.10 20.20 -19.54
N ASN A 151 -12.52 21.44 -19.80
CA ASN A 151 -12.35 22.10 -21.11
C ASN A 151 -10.90 22.56 -21.34
N ASP A 152 -10.11 22.80 -20.29
CA ASP A 152 -8.69 23.13 -20.35
C ASP A 152 -7.86 22.13 -19.52
N PHE A 153 -7.78 20.89 -20.00
CA PHE A 153 -7.06 19.83 -19.27
C PHE A 153 -5.57 20.14 -19.04
N VAL A 154 -4.91 20.71 -20.06
CA VAL A 154 -3.47 21.00 -20.00
C VAL A 154 -3.21 22.14 -19.01
N GLY A 155 -3.97 23.24 -19.10
CA GLY A 155 -3.86 24.34 -18.16
C GLY A 155 -4.26 23.94 -16.75
N SER A 156 -5.22 23.03 -16.59
CA SER A 156 -5.58 22.48 -15.28
C SER A 156 -4.47 21.59 -14.71
N SER A 157 -3.82 20.77 -15.52
CA SER A 157 -2.65 19.98 -15.10
C SER A 157 -1.50 20.89 -14.65
N GLN A 158 -1.26 22.01 -15.35
CA GLN A 158 -0.27 23.01 -14.94
C GLN A 158 -0.62 23.67 -13.60
N LYS A 159 -1.88 24.08 -13.41
CA LYS A 159 -2.35 24.67 -12.14
C LYS A 159 -2.30 23.67 -10.99
N ALA A 160 -2.59 22.39 -11.26
CA ALA A 160 -2.45 21.31 -10.30
C ALA A 160 -0.98 21.19 -9.86
N GLN A 161 -0.04 21.14 -10.80
CA GLN A 161 1.39 21.10 -10.48
C GLN A 161 1.82 22.27 -9.58
N GLN A 162 1.45 23.50 -9.96
CA GLN A 162 1.78 24.70 -9.19
C GLN A 162 1.22 24.62 -7.76
N THR A 163 -0.03 24.17 -7.63
CA THR A 163 -0.69 23.98 -6.33
C THR A 163 0.09 22.97 -5.50
N VAL A 164 0.37 21.79 -6.04
CA VAL A 164 1.06 20.70 -5.32
C VAL A 164 2.49 21.09 -4.93
N GLN A 165 3.22 21.78 -5.82
CA GLN A 165 4.57 22.30 -5.54
C GLN A 165 4.58 23.36 -4.43
N SER A 166 3.52 24.17 -4.29
CA SER A 166 3.42 25.15 -3.19
C SER A 166 3.39 24.50 -1.80
N TYR A 167 3.05 23.22 -1.71
CA TYR A 167 3.12 22.40 -0.50
C TYR A 167 4.40 21.55 -0.42
N GLY A 168 5.33 21.68 -1.36
CA GLY A 168 6.56 20.88 -1.43
C GLY A 168 6.33 19.41 -1.81
N LEU A 169 5.19 19.10 -2.44
CA LEU A 169 4.79 17.74 -2.82
C LEU A 169 4.94 17.51 -4.33
N LYS A 170 4.72 16.26 -4.75
CA LYS A 170 4.73 15.84 -6.16
C LYS A 170 3.31 15.51 -6.65
N LEU A 171 3.06 15.79 -7.93
CA LEU A 171 1.75 15.59 -8.55
C LEU A 171 1.61 14.18 -9.13
N VAL A 172 0.55 13.48 -8.73
CA VAL A 172 0.03 12.31 -9.43
C VAL A 172 -1.15 12.75 -10.29
N ASN A 173 -1.06 12.62 -11.61
CA ASN A 173 -2.20 12.87 -12.51
C ASN A 173 -2.86 11.54 -12.86
N GLY A 174 -4.12 11.35 -12.51
CA GLY A 174 -4.83 10.08 -12.67
C GLY A 174 -6.26 10.21 -13.19
N PRO A 175 -6.50 11.00 -14.25
CA PRO A 175 -7.82 11.39 -14.73
C PRO A 175 -8.72 10.20 -15.06
N GLY A 176 -10.03 10.38 -14.87
CA GLY A 176 -11.05 9.37 -15.09
C GLY A 176 -11.04 8.82 -16.52
N LEU A 177 -11.16 7.49 -16.67
CA LEU A 177 -11.04 6.78 -17.94
C LEU A 177 -11.92 7.37 -19.06
N LYS A 178 -13.19 7.65 -18.77
CA LYS A 178 -14.15 8.16 -19.77
C LYS A 178 -13.74 9.53 -20.32
N TYR A 179 -13.27 10.40 -19.42
CA TYR A 179 -12.80 11.73 -19.76
C TYR A 179 -11.48 11.65 -20.53
N ILE A 180 -10.49 10.96 -19.96
CA ILE A 180 -9.12 10.97 -20.49
C ILE A 180 -9.00 10.28 -21.86
N SER A 181 -9.86 9.30 -22.15
CA SER A 181 -9.89 8.64 -23.47
C SER A 181 -10.21 9.59 -24.65
N LYS A 182 -10.75 10.79 -24.37
CA LYS A 182 -11.08 11.81 -25.37
C LYS A 182 -10.00 12.91 -25.47
N GLN A 183 -8.88 12.73 -24.79
CA GLN A 183 -7.85 13.76 -24.57
C GLN A 183 -6.44 13.23 -24.89
N GLU A 184 -6.32 12.14 -25.66
CA GLU A 184 -5.02 11.50 -25.95
C GLU A 184 -4.03 12.47 -26.61
N GLU A 185 -4.52 13.37 -27.47
CA GLU A 185 -3.74 14.42 -28.12
C GLU A 185 -3.06 15.38 -27.12
N ASN A 186 -3.62 15.50 -25.92
CA ASN A 186 -3.14 16.39 -24.87
C ASN A 186 -2.19 15.70 -23.88
N TYR A 187 -1.98 14.37 -23.97
CA TYR A 187 -1.17 13.61 -23.00
C TYR A 187 0.25 14.14 -22.91
N ALA A 188 0.92 14.34 -24.05
CA ALA A 188 2.30 14.82 -24.05
C ALA A 188 2.42 16.23 -23.45
N GLN A 189 1.46 17.12 -23.68
CA GLN A 189 1.51 18.48 -23.10
C GLN A 189 1.19 18.45 -21.60
N ALA A 190 0.20 17.69 -21.16
CA ALA A 190 -0.15 17.55 -19.75
C ALA A 190 0.97 16.85 -18.94
N ALA A 191 1.67 15.89 -19.55
CA ALA A 191 2.76 15.15 -18.90
C ALA A 191 3.93 16.04 -18.45
N LYS A 192 4.15 17.19 -19.12
CA LYS A 192 5.17 18.19 -18.74
C LYS A 192 5.00 18.74 -17.32
N PHE A 193 3.77 18.69 -16.81
CA PHE A 193 3.41 19.21 -15.49
C PHE A 193 3.20 18.09 -14.46
N THR A 194 3.51 16.84 -14.81
CA THR A 194 3.17 15.66 -14.01
C THR A 194 4.43 14.92 -13.58
N ASP A 195 4.56 14.62 -12.28
CA ASP A 195 5.64 13.78 -11.77
C ASP A 195 5.33 12.28 -11.99
N ILE A 196 4.06 11.90 -11.76
CA ILE A 196 3.57 10.53 -11.89
C ILE A 196 2.25 10.52 -12.64
N TRP A 197 2.13 9.71 -13.69
CA TRP A 197 0.88 9.51 -14.40
C TRP A 197 0.27 8.15 -14.07
N LEU A 198 -0.95 8.12 -13.52
CA LEU A 198 -1.71 6.90 -13.30
C LEU A 198 -2.63 6.63 -14.50
N ILE A 199 -2.25 5.68 -15.33
CA ILE A 199 -3.05 5.21 -16.46
C ILE A 199 -4.20 4.34 -15.92
N GLN A 200 -5.45 4.71 -16.19
CA GLN A 200 -6.60 3.86 -15.90
C GLN A 200 -6.74 2.79 -17.01
N THR A 201 -6.33 1.55 -16.76
CA THR A 201 -6.16 0.56 -17.84
C THR A 201 -7.37 -0.34 -18.10
N GLN A 202 -8.54 -0.07 -17.49
CA GLN A 202 -9.75 -0.89 -17.67
C GLN A 202 -10.16 -1.03 -19.15
N GLY A 203 -9.98 0.01 -19.97
CA GLY A 203 -10.26 -0.06 -21.41
C GLY A 203 -9.24 -0.86 -22.22
N LEU A 204 -8.12 -1.26 -21.60
CA LEU A 204 -7.01 -1.97 -22.22
C LEU A 204 -6.96 -3.46 -21.81
N THR A 205 -7.65 -3.84 -20.72
CA THR A 205 -7.68 -5.22 -20.22
C THR A 205 -8.87 -6.03 -20.76
N ILE A 206 -9.94 -5.38 -21.20
CA ILE A 206 -11.16 -6.04 -21.67
C ILE A 206 -11.81 -5.30 -22.83
N ASP A 207 -12.20 -6.04 -23.87
CA ASP A 207 -13.07 -5.52 -24.92
C ASP A 207 -14.51 -5.45 -24.42
N LYS A 208 -15.06 -4.23 -24.33
CA LYS A 208 -16.39 -4.00 -23.76
C LYS A 208 -17.56 -4.54 -24.60
N LYS A 209 -17.33 -4.84 -25.89
CA LYS A 209 -18.39 -5.36 -26.78
C LYS A 209 -18.48 -6.88 -26.73
N THR A 210 -17.36 -7.54 -26.53
CA THR A 210 -17.22 -9.00 -26.58
C THR A 210 -16.96 -9.63 -25.21
N ASN A 211 -16.65 -8.82 -24.19
CA ASN A 211 -16.14 -9.23 -22.88
C ASN A 211 -14.86 -10.09 -22.95
N LYS A 212 -14.16 -10.07 -24.09
CA LYS A 212 -12.92 -10.80 -24.25
C LYS A 212 -11.81 -10.08 -23.48
N HIS A 213 -11.14 -10.81 -22.60
CA HIS A 213 -9.94 -10.34 -21.91
C HIS A 213 -8.79 -10.22 -22.91
N ALA A 214 -8.02 -9.12 -22.81
CA ALA A 214 -6.79 -8.97 -23.56
C ALA A 214 -5.77 -10.01 -23.09
N THR A 215 -4.91 -10.48 -23.97
CA THR A 215 -3.72 -11.23 -23.55
C THR A 215 -2.73 -10.30 -22.83
N PRO A 216 -1.80 -10.83 -22.01
CA PRO A 216 -0.76 -10.00 -21.39
C PRO A 216 0.09 -9.22 -22.40
N GLU A 217 0.31 -9.78 -23.59
CA GLU A 217 1.05 -9.11 -24.67
C GLU A 217 0.27 -7.92 -25.25
N GLU A 218 -1.02 -8.12 -25.59
CA GLU A 218 -1.89 -7.04 -26.06
C GLU A 218 -2.02 -5.91 -25.03
N TYR A 219 -2.12 -6.29 -23.75
CA TYR A 219 -2.14 -5.36 -22.63
C TYR A 219 -0.84 -4.55 -22.53
N ASN A 220 0.32 -5.22 -22.54
CA ASN A 220 1.61 -4.56 -22.48
C ASN A 220 1.83 -3.59 -23.65
N GLN A 221 1.52 -3.99 -24.88
CA GLN A 221 1.61 -3.11 -26.06
C GLN A 221 0.74 -1.86 -25.91
N SER A 222 -0.48 -2.03 -25.39
CA SER A 222 -1.42 -0.93 -25.16
C SER A 222 -0.94 0.04 -24.08
N VAL A 223 -0.44 -0.48 -22.96
CA VAL A 223 0.14 0.33 -21.88
C VAL A 223 1.40 1.05 -22.35
N LYS A 224 2.27 0.35 -23.09
CA LYS A 224 3.51 0.92 -23.64
C LYS A 224 3.23 2.07 -24.59
N ARG A 225 2.25 1.95 -25.49
CA ARG A 225 1.83 3.05 -26.38
C ARG A 225 1.48 4.31 -25.57
N VAL A 226 0.68 4.17 -24.52
CA VAL A 226 0.30 5.31 -23.66
C VAL A 226 1.51 5.87 -22.91
N ALA A 227 2.34 5.01 -22.32
CA ALA A 227 3.57 5.42 -21.64
C ALA A 227 4.53 6.17 -22.57
N ASP A 228 4.73 5.70 -23.80
CA ASP A 228 5.58 6.34 -24.80
C ASP A 228 5.06 7.74 -25.19
N MET A 229 3.73 7.89 -25.37
CA MET A 229 3.13 9.20 -25.62
C MET A 229 3.36 10.18 -24.47
N LEU A 230 3.19 9.72 -23.22
CA LEU A 230 3.45 10.55 -22.03
C LEU A 230 4.94 10.94 -21.94
N ARG A 231 5.83 9.97 -22.14
CA ARG A 231 7.30 10.18 -22.12
C ARG A 231 7.81 11.06 -23.26
N SER A 232 7.09 11.14 -24.38
CA SER A 232 7.41 12.10 -25.45
C SER A 232 7.23 13.56 -25.00
N GLY A 233 6.35 13.80 -24.02
CA GLY A 233 6.14 15.09 -23.39
C GLY A 233 7.04 15.36 -22.19
N ASN A 234 7.25 14.34 -21.36
CA ASN A 234 8.12 14.39 -20.19
C ASN A 234 8.88 13.04 -20.04
N PRO A 235 10.15 12.95 -20.49
CA PRO A 235 10.92 11.70 -20.44
C PRO A 235 11.10 11.12 -19.03
N GLU A 236 11.01 11.96 -17.99
CA GLU A 236 11.22 11.59 -16.58
C GLU A 236 9.91 11.25 -15.85
N VAL A 237 8.74 11.32 -16.52
CA VAL A 237 7.46 11.00 -15.88
C VAL A 237 7.45 9.54 -15.46
N LYS A 238 7.12 9.30 -14.19
CA LYS A 238 6.85 7.94 -13.70
C LYS A 238 5.48 7.48 -14.18
N ILE A 239 5.37 6.23 -14.55
CA ILE A 239 4.13 5.65 -15.05
C ILE A 239 3.60 4.65 -14.04
N TRP A 240 2.38 4.86 -13.58
CA TRP A 240 1.63 3.88 -12.81
C TRP A 240 0.46 3.35 -13.65
N ALA A 241 0.10 2.09 -13.46
CA ALA A 241 -1.03 1.48 -14.15
C ALA A 241 -2.09 0.98 -13.16
N GLN A 242 -3.34 1.38 -13.32
CA GLN A 242 -4.45 0.90 -12.52
C GLN A 242 -5.16 -0.28 -13.19
N ILE A 243 -5.06 -1.45 -12.57
CA ILE A 243 -5.75 -2.67 -13.00
C ILE A 243 -6.96 -2.90 -12.11
N VAL A 244 -8.14 -3.02 -12.72
CA VAL A 244 -9.40 -3.24 -12.02
C VAL A 244 -9.66 -4.73 -11.88
N LEU A 245 -9.93 -5.22 -10.67
CA LEU A 245 -10.23 -6.64 -10.43
C LEU A 245 -11.54 -7.08 -11.10
N THR A 246 -12.57 -6.23 -11.01
CA THR A 246 -13.90 -6.49 -11.60
C THR A 246 -14.34 -5.30 -12.46
N PRO A 247 -13.96 -5.25 -13.75
CA PRO A 247 -14.39 -4.21 -14.68
C PRO A 247 -15.90 -3.97 -14.63
N GLY A 248 -16.31 -2.74 -14.32
CA GLY A 248 -17.73 -2.37 -14.25
C GLY A 248 -18.53 -3.02 -13.12
N GLY A 249 -17.88 -3.73 -12.19
CA GLY A 249 -18.56 -4.46 -11.12
C GLY A 249 -19.36 -5.68 -11.60
N VAL A 250 -19.09 -6.16 -12.82
CA VAL A 250 -19.76 -7.34 -13.40
C VAL A 250 -18.97 -8.59 -13.06
N GLU A 251 -19.53 -9.48 -12.24
CA GLU A 251 -18.86 -10.70 -11.77
C GLU A 251 -18.37 -11.60 -12.91
N ALA A 252 -19.13 -11.69 -14.01
CA ALA A 252 -18.73 -12.45 -15.20
C ALA A 252 -17.48 -11.89 -15.92
N ALA A 253 -17.08 -10.65 -15.62
CA ALA A 253 -15.87 -10.01 -16.15
C ALA A 253 -14.74 -9.94 -15.10
N GLN A 254 -14.93 -10.56 -13.92
CA GLN A 254 -13.92 -10.56 -12.86
C GLN A 254 -12.69 -11.34 -13.31
N PHE A 255 -11.51 -10.73 -13.12
CA PHE A 255 -10.24 -11.40 -13.36
C PHE A 255 -9.88 -12.32 -12.20
N THR A 256 -9.24 -13.43 -12.54
CA THR A 256 -8.56 -14.29 -11.56
C THR A 256 -7.29 -13.62 -11.02
N PRO A 257 -6.82 -13.98 -9.81
CA PRO A 257 -5.52 -13.53 -9.31
C PRO A 257 -4.36 -13.76 -10.30
N GLU A 258 -4.35 -14.90 -10.97
CA GLU A 258 -3.31 -15.29 -11.92
C GLU A 258 -3.31 -14.40 -13.17
N GLU A 259 -4.48 -14.04 -13.69
CA GLU A 259 -4.61 -13.08 -14.80
C GLU A 259 -4.09 -11.70 -14.41
N ILE A 260 -4.45 -11.20 -13.22
CA ILE A 260 -3.96 -9.91 -12.72
C ILE A 260 -2.43 -9.94 -12.59
N VAL A 261 -1.86 -11.01 -12.03
CA VAL A 261 -0.40 -11.16 -11.91
C VAL A 261 0.26 -11.23 -13.28
N ALA A 262 -0.34 -11.92 -14.25
CA ALA A 262 0.18 -11.98 -15.61
C ALA A 262 0.21 -10.59 -16.27
N TYR A 263 -0.84 -9.77 -16.10
CA TYR A 263 -0.83 -8.38 -16.56
C TYR A 263 0.24 -7.55 -15.88
N ILE A 264 0.37 -7.64 -14.55
CA ILE A 264 1.39 -6.90 -13.79
C ILE A 264 2.78 -7.25 -14.30
N LYS A 265 3.10 -8.55 -14.40
CA LYS A 265 4.40 -9.04 -14.91
C LYS A 265 4.69 -8.58 -16.34
N SER A 266 3.67 -8.53 -17.19
CA SER A 266 3.85 -8.11 -18.59
C SER A 266 4.27 -6.64 -18.73
N VAL A 267 4.03 -5.79 -17.72
CA VAL A 267 4.35 -4.35 -17.77
C VAL A 267 5.50 -3.92 -16.85
N GLU A 268 6.20 -4.85 -16.18
CA GLU A 268 7.29 -4.53 -15.25
C GLU A 268 8.43 -3.71 -15.89
N GLY A 269 8.68 -3.90 -17.19
CA GLY A 269 9.66 -3.10 -17.93
C GLY A 269 9.14 -1.74 -18.43
N THR A 270 7.85 -1.47 -18.27
CA THR A 270 7.16 -0.29 -18.83
C THR A 270 6.74 0.70 -17.76
N VAL A 271 6.28 0.22 -16.60
CA VAL A 271 5.66 1.02 -15.52
C VAL A 271 6.41 0.87 -14.20
N ASP A 272 6.38 1.90 -13.36
CA ASP A 272 7.05 1.96 -12.06
C ASP A 272 6.25 1.27 -10.95
N ALA A 273 4.91 1.32 -11.03
CA ALA A 273 4.01 0.69 -10.07
C ALA A 273 2.64 0.35 -10.65
N VAL A 274 1.91 -0.53 -9.97
CA VAL A 274 0.54 -0.92 -10.31
C VAL A 274 -0.41 -0.63 -9.16
N ARG A 275 -1.54 0.01 -9.48
CA ARG A 275 -2.67 0.19 -8.56
C ARG A 275 -3.67 -0.94 -8.77
N ILE A 276 -3.85 -1.80 -7.78
CA ILE A 276 -4.89 -2.83 -7.78
C ILE A 276 -6.19 -2.19 -7.29
N TYR A 277 -7.15 -1.99 -8.20
CA TYR A 277 -8.43 -1.36 -7.88
C TYR A 277 -9.48 -2.40 -7.49
N THR A 278 -9.88 -2.33 -6.22
CA THR A 278 -10.75 -3.32 -5.57
C THR A 278 -12.21 -2.90 -5.45
N THR A 279 -12.53 -1.64 -5.72
CA THR A 279 -13.90 -1.12 -5.57
C THR A 279 -14.86 -1.86 -6.51
N GLY A 280 -16.01 -2.28 -5.97
CA GLY A 280 -17.00 -3.05 -6.73
C GLY A 280 -16.67 -4.54 -6.92
N THR A 281 -15.59 -5.04 -6.31
CA THR A 281 -15.24 -6.46 -6.33
C THR A 281 -15.71 -7.15 -5.04
N PRO A 282 -16.59 -8.16 -5.13
CA PRO A 282 -16.95 -9.00 -3.98
C PRO A 282 -15.73 -9.74 -3.44
N ASN A 283 -15.63 -9.88 -2.11
CA ASN A 283 -14.55 -10.65 -1.44
C ASN A 283 -13.13 -10.32 -1.96
N PHE A 284 -12.87 -9.05 -2.25
CA PHE A 284 -11.60 -8.64 -2.86
C PHE A 284 -10.39 -8.95 -1.98
N GLU A 285 -10.56 -9.11 -0.66
CA GLU A 285 -9.46 -9.39 0.28
C GLU A 285 -8.76 -10.72 -0.06
N ASP A 286 -9.53 -11.77 -0.36
CA ASP A 286 -8.98 -13.08 -0.73
C ASP A 286 -8.25 -13.01 -2.07
N ILE A 287 -8.80 -12.25 -3.02
CA ILE A 287 -8.22 -12.04 -4.34
C ILE A 287 -6.92 -11.25 -4.21
N LEU A 288 -6.94 -10.14 -3.46
CA LEU A 288 -5.78 -9.29 -3.21
C LEU A 288 -4.68 -10.05 -2.46
N GLN A 289 -5.03 -10.85 -1.45
CA GLN A 289 -4.05 -11.69 -0.73
C GLN A 289 -3.35 -12.67 -1.67
N LYS A 290 -4.10 -13.33 -2.56
CA LYS A 290 -3.54 -14.26 -3.55
C LYS A 290 -2.63 -13.54 -4.54
N ILE A 291 -3.05 -12.40 -5.07
CA ILE A 291 -2.21 -11.58 -5.97
C ILE A 291 -0.90 -11.20 -5.28
N ILE A 292 -0.96 -10.69 -4.05
CA ILE A 292 0.22 -10.30 -3.28
C ILE A 292 1.15 -11.51 -3.07
N ASN A 293 0.62 -12.66 -2.66
CA ASN A 293 1.43 -13.86 -2.45
C ASN A 293 2.13 -14.33 -3.74
N LEU A 294 1.47 -14.20 -4.89
CA LEU A 294 2.03 -14.55 -6.20
C LEU A 294 3.10 -13.55 -6.68
N LEU A 295 3.00 -12.27 -6.28
CA LEU A 295 3.97 -11.22 -6.63
C LEU A 295 5.14 -11.12 -5.63
N ARG A 296 4.93 -11.58 -4.40
CA ARG A 296 5.86 -11.50 -3.26
C ARG A 296 5.89 -12.85 -2.54
N PRO A 297 6.41 -13.90 -3.19
CA PRO A 297 6.58 -15.19 -2.53
C PRO A 297 7.50 -14.99 -1.31
N SER A 298 7.05 -15.49 -0.16
CA SER A 298 7.78 -15.43 1.11
C SER A 298 9.03 -16.31 1.12
#